data_AF-A0A956WGZ9-F1
#
_entry.id   AF-A0A956WGZ9-F1
#
_cell.length_a   1.000
_cell.length_b   1.000
_cell.length_c   1.000
_cell.angle_alpha   90.00
_cell.angle_beta   90.00
_cell.angle_gamma   90.00
#
_symmetry.space_group_name_H-M   'P 1'
#
loop_
_entity.id
_entity.type
_entity.pdbx_description
1 polymer ?
#
loop_
_entity_poly.entity_id
_entity_poly.type
_entity_poly.pdbx_seq_one_letter_code
_entity_poly.pdbx_strand_id
1 'polypeptide(L)'
;ALAQAQAEAARVIERLARSLKLPRGGSVRLIVVGGTGEYLARMTAQERSLDRRVVQNVLGKMAVLNAAELAEIIDAPEARARVLPAGVAIVAAVASRVLANRIETARSGIRSGLLLEMLTRPVSAEKPAKKPPARVRRAAGATPAGDAPEPAFREAMRGLIHERWQEIWKVMPAAIEGTSIEGVHDVRVASRRLRAAMDVAAPAFPRSWYKPLHRSAKEITSALGEVRDRDVILERLQEQRTAAPPADWPGIDRLIHRIDDERIVARSAMEAYLAGLMRGHLRDEVERRFAPRDPANARHPEDGGKE
;
A
#
# COMPACT_ATOMS: atom_id res chain seq x y z
N ALA A 1 0.82 25.58 -13.43
CA ALA A 1 0.95 24.26 -12.79
C ALA A 1 1.06 23.10 -13.79
N LEU A 2 0.11 22.95 -14.74
CA LEU A 2 0.12 21.78 -15.66
C LEU A 2 1.32 21.74 -16.62
N ALA A 3 1.73 22.87 -17.20
CA ALA A 3 2.90 22.93 -18.07
C ALA A 3 4.20 22.47 -17.35
N GLN A 4 4.34 22.83 -16.08
CA GLN A 4 5.45 22.36 -15.24
C GLN A 4 5.38 20.85 -14.98
N ALA A 5 4.17 20.32 -14.74
CA ALA A 5 3.96 18.88 -14.60
C ALA A 5 4.28 18.11 -15.89
N GLN A 6 3.94 18.65 -17.07
CA GLN A 6 4.30 18.06 -18.36
C GLN A 6 5.81 18.06 -18.60
N ALA A 7 6.49 19.17 -18.32
CA ALA A 7 7.94 19.27 -18.43
C ALA A 7 8.66 18.29 -17.48
N GLU A 8 8.19 18.19 -16.23
CA GLU A 8 8.75 17.26 -15.25
C GLU A 8 8.48 15.80 -15.64
N ALA A 9 7.27 15.48 -16.12
CA ALA A 9 6.95 14.15 -16.63
C ALA A 9 7.88 13.74 -17.78
N ALA A 10 8.12 14.61 -18.75
CA ALA A 10 9.05 14.36 -19.86
C ALA A 10 10.47 14.09 -19.35
N ARG A 11 10.96 14.93 -18.43
CA ARG A 11 12.30 14.78 -17.81
C ARG A 11 12.44 13.45 -17.06
N VAL A 12 11.44 13.10 -16.24
CA VAL A 12 11.43 11.86 -15.45
C VAL A 12 11.39 10.63 -16.37
N ILE A 13 10.54 10.64 -17.40
CA ILE A 13 10.44 9.53 -18.35
C ILE A 13 11.74 9.36 -19.13
N GLU A 14 12.41 10.44 -19.57
CA GLU A 14 13.68 10.30 -20.27
C GLU A 14 14.78 9.70 -19.37
N ARG A 15 14.85 10.16 -18.11
CA ARG A 15 15.79 9.62 -17.11
C ARG A 15 15.55 8.12 -16.85
N LEU A 16 14.28 7.69 -16.77
CA LEU A 16 13.91 6.32 -16.44
C LEU A 16 13.80 5.39 -17.66
N ALA A 17 13.81 5.92 -18.89
CA ALA A 17 13.54 5.16 -20.10
C ALA A 17 14.47 3.94 -20.26
N ARG A 18 15.77 4.09 -19.90
CA ARG A 18 16.75 3.01 -19.94
C ARG A 18 16.43 1.92 -18.92
N SER A 19 16.17 2.29 -17.66
CA SER A 19 15.84 1.32 -16.60
C SER A 19 14.51 0.60 -16.84
N LEU A 20 13.55 1.29 -17.45
CA LEU A 20 12.23 0.74 -17.78
C LEU A 20 12.21 -0.07 -19.09
N LYS A 21 13.35 -0.16 -19.80
CA LYS A 21 13.47 -0.84 -21.09
C LYS A 21 12.39 -0.42 -22.10
N LEU A 22 12.06 0.88 -22.13
CA LEU A 22 11.03 1.38 -23.05
C LEU A 22 11.52 1.22 -24.51
N PRO A 23 10.67 0.71 -25.42
CA PRO A 23 11.06 0.47 -26.81
C PRO A 23 11.44 1.78 -27.53
N ARG A 24 12.34 1.67 -28.51
CA ARG A 24 12.73 2.77 -29.41
C ARG A 24 12.38 2.40 -30.85
N GLY A 25 11.47 3.16 -31.47
CA GLY A 25 11.05 2.98 -32.85
C GLY A 25 10.02 1.86 -33.05
N GLY A 26 9.33 1.89 -34.20
CA GLY A 26 8.27 0.95 -34.58
C GLY A 26 6.85 1.41 -34.21
N SER A 27 5.85 0.69 -34.72
CA SER A 27 4.43 0.88 -34.39
C SER A 27 4.17 0.39 -32.96
N VAL A 28 4.23 1.28 -31.98
CA VAL A 28 3.98 0.94 -30.57
C VAL A 28 2.51 1.19 -30.21
N ARG A 29 1.81 0.12 -29.82
CA ARG A 29 0.51 0.21 -29.15
C ARG A 29 0.73 0.38 -27.65
N LEU A 30 0.24 1.50 -27.10
CA LEU A 30 0.29 1.81 -25.68
C LEU A 30 -1.05 1.48 -25.03
N ILE A 31 -1.07 0.55 -24.08
CA ILE A 31 -2.29 0.22 -23.30
C ILE A 31 -2.19 0.88 -21.92
N VAL A 32 -3.08 1.82 -21.64
CA VAL A 32 -3.15 2.54 -20.37
C VAL A 32 -4.18 1.86 -19.47
N VAL A 33 -3.72 1.38 -18.31
CA VAL A 33 -4.55 0.68 -17.32
C VAL A 33 -4.69 1.50 -16.04
N GLY A 34 -5.72 1.18 -15.24
CA GLY A 34 -5.96 1.80 -13.94
C GLY A 34 -6.70 3.13 -14.03
N GLY A 35 -6.71 3.89 -12.92
CA GLY A 35 -7.55 5.09 -12.78
C GLY A 35 -7.30 6.14 -13.86
N THR A 36 -6.04 6.42 -14.21
CA THR A 36 -5.71 7.38 -15.27
C THR A 36 -6.27 6.96 -16.63
N GLY A 37 -6.20 5.67 -16.98
CA GLY A 37 -6.78 5.16 -18.23
C GLY A 37 -8.30 5.24 -18.24
N GLU A 38 -8.94 4.86 -17.14
CA GLU A 38 -10.40 4.93 -16.97
C GLU A 38 -10.93 6.36 -17.10
N TYR A 39 -10.36 7.32 -16.38
CA TYR A 39 -10.82 8.71 -16.43
C TYR A 39 -10.46 9.41 -17.74
N LEU A 40 -9.34 9.04 -18.38
CA LEU A 40 -9.00 9.51 -19.72
C LEU A 40 -10.04 9.07 -20.76
N ALA A 41 -10.54 7.83 -20.67
CA ALA A 41 -11.59 7.32 -21.54
C ALA A 41 -12.91 8.10 -21.37
N ARG A 42 -13.26 8.49 -20.15
CA ARG A 42 -14.48 9.29 -19.88
C ARG A 42 -14.43 10.68 -20.51
N MET A 43 -13.24 11.31 -20.56
CA MET A 43 -13.07 12.63 -21.20
C MET A 43 -13.04 12.60 -22.73
N THR A 44 -12.93 11.42 -23.33
CA THR A 44 -12.81 11.20 -24.77
C THR A 44 -14.04 10.50 -25.34
N ALA A 45 -15.21 10.64 -24.68
CA ALA A 45 -16.46 10.00 -25.06
C ALA A 45 -16.35 8.46 -25.21
N GLN A 46 -15.49 7.83 -24.41
CA GLN A 46 -15.20 6.38 -24.43
C GLN A 46 -14.59 5.86 -25.74
N GLU A 47 -13.90 6.71 -26.49
CA GLU A 47 -13.08 6.23 -27.60
C GLU A 47 -12.08 5.17 -27.11
N ARG A 48 -12.18 3.96 -27.67
CA ARG A 48 -11.32 2.83 -27.28
C ARG A 48 -9.86 2.99 -27.74
N SER A 49 -9.60 3.90 -28.66
CA SER A 49 -8.33 4.08 -29.33
C SER A 49 -8.09 5.56 -29.59
N LEU A 50 -7.08 6.12 -28.95
CA LEU A 50 -6.69 7.51 -29.00
C LEU A 50 -5.34 7.64 -29.73
N ASP A 51 -5.10 8.78 -30.37
CA ASP A 51 -3.77 9.15 -30.84
C ASP A 51 -3.08 10.12 -29.86
N ARG A 52 -1.82 10.46 -30.15
CA ARG A 52 -1.05 11.39 -29.31
C ARG A 52 -1.66 12.80 -29.28
N ARG A 53 -2.33 13.25 -30.36
CA ARG A 53 -2.94 14.58 -30.42
C ARG A 53 -4.15 14.66 -29.51
N VAL A 54 -4.98 13.61 -29.49
CA VAL A 54 -6.14 13.54 -28.59
C VAL A 54 -5.72 13.61 -27.12
N VAL A 55 -4.66 12.88 -26.72
CA VAL A 55 -4.14 12.97 -25.34
C VAL A 55 -3.63 14.38 -25.00
N GLN A 56 -2.95 15.06 -25.94
CA GLN A 56 -2.52 16.44 -25.73
C GLN A 56 -3.71 17.42 -25.63
N ASN A 57 -4.76 17.23 -26.43
CA ASN A 57 -5.98 18.02 -26.36
C ASN A 57 -6.68 17.86 -25.00
N VAL A 58 -6.72 16.63 -24.46
CA VAL A 58 -7.25 16.39 -23.11
C VAL A 58 -6.44 17.13 -22.05
N LEU A 59 -5.11 17.13 -22.14
CA LEU A 59 -4.27 17.93 -21.24
C LEU A 59 -4.53 19.43 -21.38
N GLY A 60 -4.70 19.93 -22.61
CA GLY A 60 -5.09 21.32 -22.85
C GLY A 60 -6.41 21.69 -22.17
N LYS A 61 -7.42 20.82 -22.26
CA LYS A 61 -8.70 21.00 -21.56
C LYS A 61 -8.54 20.99 -20.04
N MET A 62 -7.72 20.09 -19.49
CA MET A 62 -7.44 20.04 -18.05
C MET A 62 -6.67 21.27 -17.54
N ALA A 63 -6.00 22.03 -18.41
CA ALA A 63 -5.27 23.23 -18.02
C ALA A 63 -6.20 24.37 -17.58
N VAL A 64 -7.43 24.37 -18.08
CA VAL A 64 -8.42 25.44 -17.86
C VAL A 64 -9.52 25.06 -16.87
N LEU A 65 -9.64 23.77 -16.53
CA LEU A 65 -10.63 23.27 -15.57
C LEU A 65 -10.04 23.23 -14.16
N ASN A 66 -10.85 23.61 -13.17
CA ASN A 66 -10.52 23.36 -11.77
C ASN A 66 -10.83 21.91 -11.36
N ALA A 67 -10.41 21.50 -10.17
CA ALA A 67 -10.56 20.12 -9.72
C ALA A 67 -12.02 19.68 -9.52
N ALA A 68 -12.91 20.60 -9.14
CA ALA A 68 -14.33 20.31 -8.96
C ALA A 68 -15.05 20.15 -10.31
N GLU A 69 -14.82 21.05 -11.26
CA GLU A 69 -15.36 20.94 -12.62
C GLU A 69 -14.88 19.66 -13.31
N LEU A 70 -13.59 19.33 -13.15
CA LEU A 70 -13.03 18.11 -13.69
C LEU A 70 -13.64 16.86 -13.03
N ALA A 71 -13.96 16.92 -11.73
CA ALA A 71 -14.61 15.84 -11.00
C ALA A 71 -16.01 15.52 -11.52
N GLU A 72 -16.80 16.55 -11.83
CA GLU A 72 -18.12 16.41 -12.45
C GLU A 72 -18.03 15.77 -13.85
N ILE A 73 -17.10 16.25 -14.68
CA ILE A 73 -16.92 15.75 -16.05
C ILE A 73 -16.54 14.26 -16.08
N ILE A 74 -15.71 13.80 -15.14
CA ILE A 74 -15.22 12.42 -15.12
C ILE A 74 -16.04 11.50 -14.22
N ASP A 75 -17.05 12.03 -13.53
CA ASP A 75 -17.83 11.32 -12.50
C ASP A 75 -16.92 10.59 -11.49
N ALA A 76 -16.09 11.36 -10.79
CA ALA A 76 -15.18 10.82 -9.79
C ALA A 76 -14.96 11.80 -8.61
N PRO A 77 -14.47 11.33 -7.46
CA PRO A 77 -14.16 12.21 -6.33
C PRO A 77 -13.15 13.31 -6.70
N GLU A 78 -13.31 14.51 -6.17
CA GLU A 78 -12.42 15.66 -6.44
C GLU A 78 -10.94 15.34 -6.15
N ALA A 79 -10.66 14.53 -5.13
CA ALA A 79 -9.32 14.06 -4.82
C ALA A 79 -8.66 13.29 -5.99
N ARG A 80 -9.45 12.57 -6.81
CA ARG A 80 -8.99 11.90 -8.03
C ARG A 80 -8.82 12.88 -9.18
N ALA A 81 -9.75 13.81 -9.35
CA ALA A 81 -9.65 14.87 -10.37
C ALA A 81 -8.38 15.72 -10.17
N ARG A 82 -8.03 16.05 -8.93
CA ARG A 82 -6.84 16.86 -8.58
C ARG A 82 -5.51 16.25 -9.06
N VAL A 83 -5.40 14.93 -9.10
CA VAL A 83 -4.17 14.22 -9.49
C VAL A 83 -4.19 13.71 -10.94
N LEU A 84 -5.35 13.75 -11.59
CA LEU A 84 -5.53 13.23 -12.95
C LEU A 84 -4.63 13.93 -13.99
N PRO A 85 -4.47 15.27 -13.99
CA PRO A 85 -3.63 15.95 -14.99
C PRO A 85 -2.17 15.49 -14.96
N ALA A 86 -1.62 15.21 -13.76
CA ALA A 86 -0.28 14.66 -13.62
C ALA A 86 -0.18 13.24 -14.20
N GLY A 87 -1.21 12.41 -13.98
CA GLY A 87 -1.28 11.07 -14.57
C GLY A 87 -1.34 11.10 -16.11
N VAL A 88 -2.17 11.97 -16.68
CA VAL A 88 -2.28 12.10 -18.14
C VAL A 88 -0.99 12.70 -18.74
N ALA A 89 -0.30 13.59 -18.03
CA ALA A 89 1.00 14.12 -18.45
C ALA A 89 2.06 13.01 -18.54
N ILE A 90 2.05 12.03 -17.64
CA ILE A 90 2.91 10.85 -17.71
C ILE A 90 2.56 10.00 -18.94
N VAL A 91 1.27 9.75 -19.20
CA VAL A 91 0.82 9.02 -20.40
C VAL A 91 1.32 9.72 -21.67
N ALA A 92 1.18 11.05 -21.76
CA ALA A 92 1.66 11.84 -22.89
C ALA A 92 3.18 11.78 -23.07
N ALA A 93 3.94 11.83 -21.97
CA ALA A 93 5.40 11.72 -21.99
C ALA A 93 5.85 10.33 -22.47
N VAL A 94 5.23 9.25 -21.95
CA VAL A 94 5.51 7.88 -22.37
C VAL A 94 5.15 7.69 -23.84
N ALA A 95 3.95 8.08 -24.25
CA ALA A 95 3.47 7.98 -25.63
C ALA A 95 4.38 8.71 -26.62
N SER A 96 4.84 9.91 -26.26
CA SER A 96 5.79 10.68 -27.07
C SER A 96 7.14 9.97 -27.17
N ARG A 97 7.64 9.41 -26.05
CA ARG A 97 8.95 8.77 -25.99
C ARG A 97 9.02 7.46 -26.77
N VAL A 98 7.94 6.69 -26.79
CA VAL A 98 7.85 5.42 -27.52
C VAL A 98 7.29 5.58 -28.93
N LEU A 99 6.98 6.81 -29.35
CA LEU A 99 6.32 7.13 -30.62
C LEU A 99 5.05 6.30 -30.83
N ALA A 100 4.20 6.22 -29.79
CA ALA A 100 2.97 5.45 -29.85
C ALA A 100 2.08 5.93 -31.00
N ASN A 101 1.66 5.00 -31.86
CA ASN A 101 0.72 5.27 -32.96
C ASN A 101 -0.72 4.95 -32.55
N ARG A 102 -0.91 4.18 -31.48
CA ARG A 102 -2.22 3.83 -30.93
C ARG A 102 -2.16 3.79 -29.41
N ILE A 103 -3.07 4.49 -28.75
CA ILE A 103 -3.20 4.51 -27.29
C ILE A 103 -4.58 3.93 -26.94
N GLU A 104 -4.62 2.81 -26.23
CA GLU A 104 -5.86 2.15 -25.82
C GLU A 104 -6.01 2.25 -24.31
N THR A 105 -7.24 2.42 -23.82
CA THR A 105 -7.55 2.37 -22.39
C THR A 105 -8.19 1.04 -22.07
N ALA A 106 -7.72 0.36 -21.02
CA ALA A 106 -8.29 -0.91 -20.58
C ALA A 106 -8.81 -0.81 -19.14
N ARG A 107 -10.05 -1.28 -18.94
CA ARG A 107 -10.68 -1.37 -17.60
C ARG A 107 -10.04 -2.44 -16.73
N SER A 108 -9.54 -3.51 -17.36
CA SER A 108 -8.78 -4.57 -16.71
C SER A 108 -7.32 -4.14 -16.51
N GLY A 109 -6.87 -4.14 -15.26
CA GLY A 109 -5.50 -3.80 -14.90
C GLY A 109 -4.89 -4.84 -13.97
N ILE A 110 -3.99 -4.40 -13.08
CA ILE A 110 -3.26 -5.28 -12.16
C ILE A 110 -4.20 -6.16 -11.33
N ARG A 111 -5.32 -5.62 -10.84
CA ARG A 111 -6.29 -6.38 -10.03
C ARG A 111 -6.93 -7.52 -10.82
N SER A 112 -7.40 -7.25 -12.04
CA SER A 112 -7.98 -8.27 -12.92
C SER A 112 -6.93 -9.30 -13.32
N GLY A 113 -5.69 -8.87 -13.58
CA GLY A 113 -4.58 -9.77 -13.88
C GLY A 113 -4.21 -10.68 -12.71
N LEU A 114 -4.14 -10.14 -11.48
CA LEU A 114 -3.90 -10.92 -10.27
C LEU A 114 -5.06 -11.90 -10.00
N LEU A 115 -6.30 -11.47 -10.20
CA LEU A 115 -7.46 -12.35 -10.07
C LEU A 115 -7.41 -13.47 -11.10
N LEU A 116 -7.11 -13.16 -12.36
CA LEU A 116 -6.92 -14.17 -13.40
C LEU A 116 -5.79 -15.14 -13.02
N GLU A 117 -4.64 -14.63 -12.56
CA GLU A 117 -3.54 -15.47 -12.09
C GLU A 117 -3.99 -16.41 -10.97
N MET A 118 -4.75 -15.92 -9.98
CA MET A 118 -5.31 -16.74 -8.89
C MET A 118 -6.32 -17.79 -9.37
N LEU A 119 -7.10 -17.48 -10.41
CA LEU A 119 -8.11 -18.37 -11.00
C LEU A 119 -7.49 -19.43 -11.90
N THR A 120 -6.41 -19.10 -12.63
CA THR A 120 -5.76 -20.01 -13.59
C THR A 120 -4.62 -20.82 -12.97
N ARG A 121 -4.26 -20.57 -11.70
CA ARG A 121 -3.18 -21.31 -11.03
C ARG A 121 -3.67 -22.72 -10.65
N PRO A 122 -3.00 -23.80 -11.12
CA PRO A 122 -3.37 -25.15 -10.70
C PRO A 122 -3.12 -25.36 -9.20
N VAL A 123 -4.05 -26.03 -8.54
CA VAL A 123 -4.10 -26.26 -7.07
C VAL A 123 -2.85 -26.98 -6.53
N SER A 124 -2.11 -27.71 -7.37
CA SER A 124 -0.94 -28.50 -6.98
C SER A 124 0.41 -27.75 -7.01
N ALA A 125 0.44 -26.48 -7.40
CA ALA A 125 1.69 -25.72 -7.33
C ALA A 125 1.86 -25.19 -5.90
N GLU A 126 2.63 -25.93 -5.08
CA GLU A 126 3.20 -25.45 -3.82
C GLU A 126 3.58 -23.97 -3.93
N LYS A 127 3.19 -23.20 -2.91
CA LYS A 127 3.59 -21.80 -2.75
C LYS A 127 5.10 -21.71 -2.97
N PRO A 128 5.60 -20.99 -3.99
CA PRO A 128 6.99 -20.56 -3.91
C PRO A 128 7.06 -19.68 -2.67
N ALA A 129 7.98 -20.00 -1.76
CA ALA A 129 8.28 -19.18 -0.61
C ALA A 129 8.30 -17.72 -1.06
N LYS A 130 7.41 -16.87 -0.50
CA LYS A 130 7.34 -15.44 -0.81
C LYS A 130 8.74 -14.87 -0.61
N LYS A 131 9.56 -14.79 -1.67
CA LYS A 131 10.74 -13.93 -1.66
C LYS A 131 10.18 -12.55 -1.34
N PRO A 132 10.64 -11.90 -0.27
CA PRO A 132 10.12 -10.59 0.10
C PRO A 132 10.18 -9.70 -1.15
N PRO A 133 9.13 -8.93 -1.47
CA PRO A 133 9.13 -8.08 -2.64
C PRO A 133 10.42 -7.27 -2.61
N ALA A 134 11.13 -7.27 -3.75
CA ALA A 134 12.38 -6.57 -3.90
C ALA A 134 12.21 -5.17 -3.29
N ARG A 135 12.99 -4.89 -2.25
CA ARG A 135 12.99 -3.61 -1.57
C ARG A 135 13.15 -2.55 -2.64
N VAL A 136 12.07 -1.83 -2.96
CA VAL A 136 12.20 -0.50 -3.52
C VAL A 136 12.94 0.25 -2.41
N ARG A 137 14.25 0.43 -2.60
CA ARG A 137 15.02 1.39 -1.83
C ARG A 137 14.30 2.71 -2.07
N ARG A 138 13.44 3.13 -1.14
CA ARG A 138 13.13 4.56 -1.02
C ARG A 138 14.50 5.20 -0.99
N ALA A 139 14.78 6.06 -1.97
CA ALA A 139 15.93 6.93 -1.91
C ALA A 139 15.90 7.50 -0.49
N ALA A 140 16.94 7.20 0.27
CA ALA A 140 17.23 7.98 1.46
C ALA A 140 17.37 9.39 0.93
N GLY A 141 16.31 10.20 1.07
CA GLY A 141 16.47 11.63 1.05
C GLY A 141 17.55 11.89 2.08
N ALA A 142 18.62 12.54 1.64
CA ALA A 142 19.73 12.90 2.49
C ALA A 142 19.17 13.55 3.76
N THR A 143 19.25 12.84 4.88
CA THR A 143 19.27 13.50 6.17
C THR A 143 20.60 14.27 6.17
N PRO A 144 20.61 15.58 6.44
CA PRO A 144 21.86 16.26 6.74
C PRO A 144 22.50 15.48 7.89
N ALA A 145 23.80 15.24 7.82
CA ALA A 145 24.56 14.85 8.99
C ALA A 145 24.33 15.94 10.04
N GLY A 146 23.58 15.62 11.10
CA GLY A 146 23.17 16.58 12.10
C GLY A 146 22.71 15.83 13.33
N ASP A 147 23.62 15.79 14.31
CA ASP A 147 23.50 15.46 15.73
C ASP A 147 22.69 14.22 16.15
N ALA A 148 23.23 13.50 17.14
CA ALA A 148 22.47 12.45 17.80
C ALA A 148 21.12 13.03 18.26
N PRO A 149 19.99 12.35 18.00
CA PRO A 149 18.67 12.87 18.34
C PRO A 149 18.64 13.27 19.81
N GLU A 150 18.14 14.48 20.06
CA GLU A 150 18.16 15.13 21.36
C GLU A 150 17.57 14.20 22.43
N PRO A 151 18.18 14.08 23.62
CA PRO A 151 17.73 13.14 24.66
C PRO A 151 16.22 13.24 24.97
N ALA A 152 15.65 14.43 24.88
CA ALA A 152 14.22 14.68 25.04
C ALA A 152 13.36 13.99 23.96
N PHE A 153 13.78 14.02 22.68
CA PHE A 153 13.07 13.34 21.60
C PHE A 153 13.10 11.83 21.77
N ARG A 154 14.25 11.26 22.14
CA ARG A 154 14.39 9.82 22.39
C ARG A 154 13.45 9.35 23.50
N GLU A 155 13.36 10.09 24.60
CA GLU A 155 12.52 9.70 25.74
C GLU A 155 11.02 9.89 25.44
N ALA A 156 10.64 10.98 24.77
CA ALA A 156 9.28 11.18 24.30
C ALA A 156 8.83 10.04 23.36
N MET A 157 9.68 9.66 22.38
CA MET A 157 9.39 8.55 21.48
C MET A 157 9.39 7.20 22.19
N ARG A 158 10.20 7.01 23.24
CA ARG A 158 10.18 5.80 24.08
C ARG A 158 8.82 5.63 24.73
N GLY A 159 8.34 6.66 25.43
CA GLY A 159 7.04 6.65 26.11
C GLY A 159 5.89 6.43 25.13
N LEU A 160 5.89 7.13 23.99
CA LEU A 160 4.88 6.94 22.95
C LEU A 160 4.88 5.50 22.42
N ILE A 161 6.05 4.93 22.10
CA ILE A 161 6.12 3.55 21.60
C ILE A 161 5.61 2.55 22.65
N HIS A 162 5.93 2.76 23.93
CA HIS A 162 5.42 1.94 25.02
C HIS A 162 3.90 1.98 25.09
N GLU A 163 3.31 3.17 25.12
CA GLU A 163 1.85 3.35 25.14
C GLU A 163 1.18 2.64 23.97
N ARG A 164 1.74 2.76 22.76
CA ARG A 164 1.20 2.10 21.56
C ARG A 164 1.31 0.58 21.61
N TRP A 165 2.35 0.03 22.23
CA TRP A 165 2.41 -1.40 22.48
C TRP A 165 1.37 -1.84 23.52
N GLN A 166 1.15 -1.06 24.59
CA GLN A 166 0.10 -1.36 25.58
C GLN A 166 -1.29 -1.36 24.95
N GLU A 167 -1.59 -0.39 24.08
CA GLU A 167 -2.84 -0.35 23.31
C GLU A 167 -3.03 -1.67 22.55
N ILE A 168 -2.00 -2.15 21.83
CA ILE A 168 -2.06 -3.43 21.10
C ILE A 168 -2.34 -4.60 22.04
N TRP A 169 -1.64 -4.70 23.17
CA TRP A 169 -1.84 -5.80 24.13
C TRP A 169 -3.23 -5.79 24.75
N LYS A 170 -3.81 -4.61 24.96
CA LYS A 170 -5.17 -4.46 25.48
C LYS A 170 -6.23 -4.98 24.50
N VAL A 171 -6.08 -4.70 23.20
CA VAL A 171 -7.10 -5.08 22.19
C VAL A 171 -6.86 -6.45 21.55
N MET A 172 -5.66 -7.03 21.71
CA MET A 172 -5.29 -8.31 21.10
C MET A 172 -6.16 -9.51 21.52
N PRO A 173 -6.55 -9.68 22.81
CA PRO A 173 -7.39 -10.81 23.22
C PRO A 173 -8.71 -10.90 22.46
N ALA A 174 -9.41 -9.78 22.26
CA ALA A 174 -10.68 -9.73 21.53
C ALA A 174 -10.54 -10.18 20.06
N ALA A 175 -9.37 -9.93 19.44
CA ALA A 175 -9.09 -10.39 18.08
C ALA A 175 -8.75 -11.89 18.01
N ILE A 176 -8.19 -12.48 19.09
CA ILE A 176 -7.87 -13.91 19.17
C ILE A 176 -9.13 -14.73 19.45
N GLU A 177 -9.96 -14.29 20.40
CA GLU A 177 -11.16 -14.99 20.82
C GLU A 177 -12.30 -14.84 19.79
N GLY A 178 -12.22 -13.85 18.91
CA GLY A 178 -13.26 -13.59 17.92
C GLY A 178 -14.56 -13.10 18.53
N THR A 179 -14.53 -12.63 19.77
CA THR A 179 -15.68 -12.24 20.60
C THR A 179 -16.30 -10.90 20.18
N SER A 180 -15.61 -10.13 19.34
CA SER A 180 -16.13 -8.90 18.74
C SER A 180 -15.81 -8.84 17.24
N ILE A 181 -16.80 -8.44 16.44
CA ILE A 181 -16.66 -8.13 15.01
C ILE A 181 -15.57 -7.05 14.79
N GLU A 182 -15.32 -6.20 15.78
CA GLU A 182 -14.38 -5.08 15.70
C GLU A 182 -12.95 -5.41 16.18
N GLY A 183 -12.73 -6.54 16.86
CA GLY A 183 -11.43 -6.85 17.48
C GLY A 183 -10.25 -6.88 16.51
N VAL A 184 -10.43 -7.47 15.33
CA VAL A 184 -9.42 -7.48 14.24
C VAL A 184 -9.18 -6.05 13.72
N HIS A 185 -10.21 -5.22 13.66
CA HIS A 185 -10.07 -3.83 13.21
C HIS A 185 -9.21 -3.01 14.19
N ASP A 186 -9.47 -3.15 15.49
CA ASP A 186 -8.79 -2.38 16.55
C ASP A 186 -7.31 -2.69 16.62
N VAL A 187 -6.94 -3.98 16.65
CA VAL A 187 -5.53 -4.40 16.64
C VAL A 187 -4.83 -3.91 15.36
N ARG A 188 -5.54 -3.89 14.23
CA ARG A 188 -4.98 -3.40 12.97
C ARG A 188 -4.78 -1.88 12.99
N VAL A 189 -5.66 -1.12 13.63
CA VAL A 189 -5.48 0.34 13.82
C VAL A 189 -4.32 0.62 14.76
N ALA A 190 -4.28 -0.04 15.92
CA ALA A 190 -3.23 0.11 16.91
C ALA A 190 -1.85 -0.25 16.33
N SER A 191 -1.73 -1.38 15.62
CA SER A 191 -0.47 -1.79 14.99
C SER A 191 0.01 -0.86 13.88
N ARG A 192 -0.89 -0.25 13.10
CA ARG A 192 -0.50 0.80 12.13
C ARG A 192 0.06 2.04 12.81
N ARG A 193 -0.58 2.50 13.90
CA ARG A 193 -0.12 3.66 14.68
C ARG A 193 1.24 3.41 15.31
N LEU A 194 1.42 2.23 15.92
CA LEU A 194 2.72 1.79 16.43
C LEU A 194 3.79 1.82 15.34
N ARG A 195 3.52 1.23 14.16
CA ARG A 195 4.51 1.22 13.08
C ARG A 195 4.90 2.62 12.63
N ALA A 196 3.94 3.53 12.52
CA ALA A 196 4.21 4.92 12.16
C ALA A 196 5.09 5.61 13.21
N ALA A 197 4.79 5.43 14.50
CA ALA A 197 5.63 5.95 15.59
C ALA A 197 7.05 5.34 15.52
N MET A 198 7.15 4.04 15.23
CA MET A 198 8.44 3.37 15.14
C MET A 198 9.27 3.75 13.89
N ASP A 199 8.61 4.05 12.77
CA ASP A 199 9.26 4.54 11.56
C ASP A 199 9.92 5.92 11.83
N VAL A 200 9.25 6.79 12.58
CA VAL A 200 9.75 8.13 12.96
C VAL A 200 10.89 8.03 13.98
N ALA A 201 10.76 7.12 14.96
CA ALA A 201 11.74 6.94 16.02
C ALA A 201 12.99 6.14 15.61
N ALA A 202 13.02 5.54 14.42
CA ALA A 202 14.11 4.67 14.00
C ALA A 202 15.53 5.26 14.14
N PRO A 203 15.78 6.57 13.91
CA PRO A 203 17.10 7.17 14.13
C PRO A 203 17.48 7.30 15.61
N ALA A 204 16.52 7.27 16.53
CA ALA A 204 16.72 7.54 17.96
C ALA A 204 17.21 6.34 18.77
N PHE A 205 17.20 5.13 18.21
CA PHE A 205 17.48 3.89 18.93
C PHE A 205 18.51 3.01 18.21
N PRO A 206 19.34 2.25 18.95
CA PRO A 206 20.28 1.31 18.36
C PRO A 206 19.56 0.27 17.47
N ARG A 207 20.02 0.19 16.23
CA ARG A 207 19.39 -0.62 15.18
C ARG A 207 19.36 -2.12 15.49
N SER A 208 20.30 -2.61 16.30
CA SER A 208 20.46 -4.03 16.66
C SER A 208 19.20 -4.62 17.31
N TRP A 209 18.68 -3.94 18.34
CA TRP A 209 17.49 -4.39 19.06
C TRP A 209 16.20 -3.73 18.55
N TYR A 210 16.28 -2.53 17.97
CA TYR A 210 15.09 -1.81 17.48
C TYR A 210 14.46 -2.48 16.25
N LYS A 211 15.31 -2.96 15.32
CA LYS A 211 14.86 -3.56 14.06
C LYS A 211 14.03 -4.84 14.24
N PRO A 212 14.38 -5.78 15.15
CA PRO A 212 13.51 -6.91 15.49
C PRO A 212 12.13 -6.48 15.99
N LEU A 213 12.04 -5.54 16.94
CA LEU A 213 10.76 -5.07 17.49
C LEU A 213 9.90 -4.38 16.43
N HIS A 214 10.53 -3.57 15.58
CA HIS A 214 9.83 -2.95 14.45
C HIS A 214 9.33 -3.98 13.44
N ARG A 215 10.09 -5.06 13.22
CA ARG A 215 9.65 -6.18 12.38
C ARG A 215 8.42 -6.86 12.98
N SER A 216 8.42 -7.14 14.29
CA SER A 216 7.25 -7.74 14.96
C SER A 216 5.99 -6.88 14.79
N ALA A 217 6.10 -5.56 14.95
CA ALA A 217 4.99 -4.63 14.71
C ALA A 217 4.46 -4.72 13.26
N LYS A 218 5.36 -4.82 12.28
CA LYS A 218 5.00 -5.00 10.87
C LYS A 218 4.34 -6.35 10.61
N GLU A 219 4.83 -7.42 11.21
CA GLU A 219 4.30 -8.78 11.05
C GLU A 219 2.90 -8.89 11.66
N ILE A 220 2.66 -8.26 12.81
CA ILE A 220 1.30 -8.08 13.37
C ILE A 220 0.39 -7.44 12.32
N THR A 221 0.72 -6.23 11.82
CA THR A 221 -0.14 -5.56 10.82
C THR A 221 -0.36 -6.42 9.57
N SER A 222 0.64 -7.19 9.15
CA SER A 222 0.55 -8.04 7.95
C SER A 222 -0.38 -9.24 8.16
N ALA A 223 -0.30 -9.92 9.31
CA ALA A 223 -1.17 -11.04 9.64
C ALA A 223 -2.64 -10.62 9.68
N LEU A 224 -2.95 -9.47 10.30
CA LEU A 224 -4.30 -8.90 10.31
C LEU A 224 -4.76 -8.41 8.93
N GLY A 225 -3.83 -7.98 8.07
CA GLY A 225 -4.10 -7.54 6.71
C GLY A 225 -4.64 -8.67 5.84
N GLU A 226 -4.07 -9.87 5.94
CA GLU A 226 -4.51 -11.03 5.15
C GLU A 226 -5.98 -11.39 5.43
N VAL A 227 -6.45 -11.31 6.68
CA VAL A 227 -7.88 -11.53 6.99
C VAL A 227 -8.74 -10.40 6.42
N ARG A 228 -8.36 -9.14 6.66
CA ARG A 228 -9.16 -7.99 6.24
C ARG A 228 -9.29 -7.87 4.72
N ASP A 229 -8.24 -8.22 3.97
CA ASP A 229 -8.28 -8.22 2.51
C ASP A 229 -9.38 -9.16 1.99
N ARG A 230 -9.56 -10.30 2.65
CA ARG A 230 -10.61 -11.28 2.31
C ARG A 230 -11.98 -10.82 2.75
N ASP A 231 -12.11 -10.22 3.94
CA ASP A 231 -13.37 -9.57 4.37
C ASP A 231 -13.87 -8.57 3.32
N VAL A 232 -12.97 -7.69 2.84
CA VAL A 232 -13.31 -6.67 1.84
C VAL A 232 -13.67 -7.29 0.48
N ILE A 233 -13.03 -8.40 0.10
CA ILE A 233 -13.39 -9.13 -1.13
C ILE A 233 -14.78 -9.76 -0.98
N LEU A 234 -15.08 -10.40 0.16
CA LEU A 234 -16.39 -10.99 0.43
C LEU A 234 -17.50 -9.95 0.41
N GLU A 235 -17.32 -8.83 1.10
CA GLU A 235 -18.26 -7.71 1.11
C GLU A 235 -18.60 -7.26 -0.32
N ARG A 236 -17.58 -7.05 -1.15
CA ARG A 236 -17.76 -6.68 -2.57
C ARG A 236 -18.43 -7.77 -3.40
N LEU A 237 -18.09 -9.04 -3.19
CA LEU A 237 -18.71 -10.14 -3.92
C LEU A 237 -20.19 -10.29 -3.54
N GLN A 238 -20.54 -10.06 -2.28
CA GLN A 238 -21.94 -10.06 -1.80
C GLN A 238 -22.75 -8.91 -2.41
N GLU A 239 -22.16 -7.70 -2.47
CA GLU A 239 -22.75 -6.55 -3.18
C GLU A 239 -22.96 -6.87 -4.67
N GLN A 240 -21.94 -7.44 -5.32
CA GLN A 240 -22.01 -7.84 -6.74
C GLN A 240 -23.07 -8.92 -6.98
N ARG A 241 -23.16 -9.92 -6.09
CA ARG A 241 -24.19 -10.96 -6.16
C ARG A 241 -25.58 -10.36 -6.14
N THR A 242 -25.81 -9.39 -5.26
CA THR A 242 -27.10 -8.71 -5.11
C THR A 242 -27.46 -7.87 -6.33
N ALA A 243 -26.47 -7.30 -7.02
CA ALA A 243 -26.67 -6.49 -8.23
C ALA A 243 -26.70 -7.31 -9.54
N ALA A 244 -26.32 -8.58 -9.52
CA ALA A 244 -26.19 -9.42 -10.71
C ALA A 244 -27.50 -10.16 -11.07
N PRO A 245 -27.73 -10.45 -12.37
CA PRO A 245 -28.81 -11.34 -12.80
C PRO A 245 -28.72 -12.73 -12.15
N PRO A 246 -29.85 -13.41 -11.87
CA PRO A 246 -29.85 -14.74 -11.24
C PRO A 246 -29.02 -15.81 -11.96
N ALA A 247 -28.84 -15.68 -13.28
CA ALA A 247 -28.02 -16.58 -14.08
C ALA A 247 -26.53 -16.56 -13.67
N ASP A 248 -26.03 -15.44 -13.13
CA ASP A 248 -24.62 -15.28 -12.76
C ASP A 248 -24.35 -15.70 -11.30
N TRP A 249 -25.41 -15.88 -10.48
CA TRP A 249 -25.27 -16.21 -9.05
C TRP A 249 -24.44 -17.45 -8.77
N PRO A 250 -24.58 -18.58 -9.50
CA PRO A 250 -23.77 -19.77 -9.22
C PRO A 250 -22.26 -19.53 -9.38
N GLY A 251 -21.87 -18.64 -10.30
CA GLY A 251 -20.47 -18.27 -10.49
C GLY A 251 -19.94 -17.40 -9.34
N ILE A 252 -20.73 -16.42 -8.92
CA ILE A 252 -20.38 -15.52 -7.81
C ILE A 252 -20.36 -16.29 -6.47
N ASP A 253 -21.31 -17.19 -6.25
CA ASP A 253 -21.40 -18.02 -5.04
C ASP A 253 -20.19 -18.93 -4.88
N ARG A 254 -19.68 -19.51 -5.98
CA ARG A 254 -18.42 -20.27 -5.95
C ARG A 254 -17.23 -19.41 -5.53
N LEU A 255 -17.19 -18.14 -5.95
CA LEU A 255 -16.12 -17.21 -5.54
C LEU A 255 -16.25 -16.83 -4.07
N ILE A 256 -17.47 -16.54 -3.60
CA ILE A 256 -17.75 -16.24 -2.19
C ILE A 256 -17.28 -17.41 -1.32
N HIS A 257 -17.69 -18.65 -1.64
CA HIS A 257 -17.31 -19.84 -0.88
C HIS A 257 -15.78 -20.01 -0.83
N ARG A 258 -15.10 -19.91 -1.98
CA ARG A 258 -13.63 -20.02 -2.03
C ARG A 258 -12.94 -18.97 -1.17
N ILE A 259 -13.39 -17.71 -1.24
CA ILE A 259 -12.76 -16.62 -0.48
C ILE A 259 -13.06 -16.76 1.02
N ASP A 260 -14.23 -17.28 1.39
CA ASP A 260 -14.56 -17.56 2.79
C ASP A 260 -13.70 -18.70 3.35
N ASP A 261 -13.46 -19.78 2.58
CA ASP A 261 -12.51 -20.83 2.96
C ASP A 261 -11.09 -20.26 3.18
N GLU A 262 -10.61 -19.41 2.26
CA GLU A 262 -9.32 -18.73 2.39
C GLU A 262 -9.28 -17.80 3.61
N ARG A 263 -10.42 -17.16 3.95
CA ARG A 263 -10.56 -16.28 5.11
C ARG A 263 -10.50 -17.07 6.41
N ILE A 264 -11.16 -18.23 6.49
CA ILE A 264 -11.11 -19.13 7.65
C ILE A 264 -9.66 -19.54 7.91
N VAL A 265 -8.94 -19.99 6.88
CA VAL A 265 -7.53 -20.37 6.99
C VAL A 265 -6.66 -19.19 7.42
N ALA A 266 -6.84 -18.01 6.82
CA ALA A 266 -6.10 -16.81 7.19
C ALA A 266 -6.38 -16.38 8.63
N ARG A 267 -7.63 -16.51 9.08
CA ARG A 267 -8.06 -16.18 10.43
C ARG A 267 -7.42 -17.11 11.46
N SER A 268 -7.47 -18.42 11.25
CA SER A 268 -6.82 -19.38 12.16
C SER A 268 -5.30 -19.17 12.23
N ALA A 269 -4.65 -18.85 11.10
CA ALA A 269 -3.23 -18.51 11.09
C ALA A 269 -2.92 -17.21 11.86
N MET A 270 -3.77 -16.19 11.73
CA MET A 270 -3.66 -14.94 12.49
C MET A 270 -3.84 -15.19 13.99
N GLU A 271 -4.88 -15.92 14.40
CA GLU A 271 -5.16 -16.25 15.80
C GLU A 271 -3.98 -17.02 16.43
N ALA A 272 -3.48 -18.06 15.76
CA ALA A 272 -2.32 -18.82 16.22
C ALA A 272 -1.06 -17.94 16.36
N TYR A 273 -0.83 -17.05 15.40
CA TYR A 273 0.29 -16.11 15.44
C TYR A 273 0.18 -15.12 16.60
N LEU A 274 -0.98 -14.47 16.78
CA LEU A 274 -1.21 -13.50 17.86
C LEU A 274 -1.14 -14.19 19.24
N ALA A 275 -1.71 -15.37 19.39
CA ALA A 275 -1.60 -16.16 20.62
C ALA A 275 -0.16 -16.58 20.91
N GLY A 276 0.62 -16.89 19.87
CA GLY A 276 2.06 -17.14 19.98
C GLY A 276 2.84 -15.92 20.47
N LEU A 277 2.51 -14.73 19.97
CA LEU A 277 3.12 -13.48 20.44
C LEU A 277 2.79 -13.19 21.90
N MET A 278 1.55 -13.42 22.33
CA MET A 278 1.13 -13.19 23.73
C MET A 278 1.82 -14.11 24.72
N ARG A 279 2.20 -15.33 24.31
CA ARG A 279 2.96 -16.29 25.14
C ARG A 279 4.47 -16.10 25.04
N GLY A 280 4.94 -15.34 24.05
CA GLY A 280 6.36 -15.15 23.78
C GLY A 280 7.00 -14.06 24.65
N HIS A 281 8.32 -13.94 24.54
CA HIS A 281 9.12 -12.94 25.26
C HIS A 281 9.02 -11.52 24.67
N LEU A 282 8.16 -11.29 23.66
CA LEU A 282 8.06 -9.99 22.98
C LEU A 282 7.58 -8.91 23.93
N ARG A 283 6.61 -9.23 24.81
CA ARG A 283 6.11 -8.30 25.81
C ARG A 283 7.22 -7.88 26.77
N ASP A 284 7.97 -8.85 27.30
CA ASP A 284 9.09 -8.58 28.22
C ASP A 284 10.19 -7.75 27.56
N GLU A 285 10.49 -8.01 26.28
CA GLU A 285 11.45 -7.22 25.52
C GLU A 285 10.96 -5.78 25.31
N VAL A 286 9.67 -5.59 25.02
CA VAL A 286 9.08 -4.25 24.90
C VAL A 286 9.15 -3.50 26.23
N GLU A 287 8.80 -4.14 27.34
CA GLU A 287 8.90 -3.52 28.67
C GLU A 287 10.35 -3.14 28.98
N ARG A 288 11.29 -4.07 28.80
CA ARG A 288 12.72 -3.83 29.04
C ARG A 288 13.29 -2.64 28.26
N ARG A 289 12.81 -2.44 27.04
CA ARG A 289 13.34 -1.42 26.12
C ARG A 289 12.57 -0.11 26.16
N PHE A 290 11.27 -0.13 26.39
CA PHE A 290 10.40 1.04 26.23
C PHE A 290 9.67 1.47 27.50
N ALA A 291 9.66 0.69 28.58
CA ALA A 291 9.02 1.13 29.83
C ALA A 291 9.63 2.48 30.30
N PRO A 292 8.80 3.37 30.89
CA PRO A 292 9.29 4.62 31.46
C PRO A 292 10.43 4.34 32.44
N ARG A 293 11.56 5.02 32.25
CA ARG A 293 12.66 4.94 33.22
C ARG A 293 12.40 5.98 34.30
N ASP A 294 12.55 5.58 35.56
CA ASP A 294 12.57 6.53 36.66
C ASP A 294 13.71 7.54 36.44
N PRO A 295 13.43 8.86 36.36
CA PRO A 295 14.46 9.87 36.17
C PRO A 295 15.54 9.84 37.28
N ALA A 296 15.25 9.23 38.45
CA ALA A 296 16.22 9.07 39.53
C ALA A 296 17.31 8.01 39.26
N ASN A 297 17.10 7.08 38.31
CA ASN A 297 18.01 5.97 38.05
C ASN A 297 18.73 6.06 36.68
N ALA A 298 18.71 7.23 36.04
CA ALA A 298 19.26 7.47 34.70
C ALA A 298 20.79 7.67 34.66
N ARG A 299 21.56 7.06 35.58
CA ARG A 299 23.02 6.98 35.46
C ARG A 299 23.37 5.65 34.78
N HIS A 300 24.02 5.77 33.62
CA HIS A 300 24.68 4.75 32.78
C HIS A 300 24.79 3.32 33.34
N PRO A 301 24.46 2.31 32.53
CA PRO A 301 25.58 1.64 31.83
C PRO A 301 25.18 0.96 30.51
N GLU A 302 25.49 1.50 29.34
CA GLU A 302 25.72 0.70 28.12
C GLU A 302 26.68 1.49 27.18
N ASP A 303 27.95 1.54 27.54
CA ASP A 303 29.03 1.62 26.54
C ASP A 303 30.15 0.69 27.01
N GLY A 304 30.07 -0.55 26.56
CA GLY A 304 30.90 -1.66 26.99
C GLY A 304 31.13 -2.62 25.83
N GLY A 305 32.13 -2.31 25.01
CA GLY A 305 32.83 -3.25 24.13
C GLY A 305 32.55 -3.07 22.63
N LYS A 306 33.53 -3.11 21.72
CA LYS A 306 34.96 -3.46 21.82
C LYS A 306 35.70 -2.87 20.61
N GLU A 307 37.01 -2.70 20.80
CA GLU A 307 38.09 -2.65 19.80
C GLU A 307 37.98 -3.75 18.74
#